data_AF-A0A914YUQ5-F1
#
_entry.id   AF-A0A914YUQ5-F1
#
_cell.length_a   1.000
_cell.length_b   1.000
_cell.length_c   1.000
_cell.angle_alpha   90.00
_cell.angle_beta   90.00
_cell.angle_gamma   90.00
#
_symmetry.space_group_name_H-M   'P 1'
#
loop_
_entity.id
_entity.type
_entity.pdbx_description
1 polymer ?
#
loop_
_entity_poly.entity_id
_entity_poly.type
_entity_poly.pdbx_seq_one_letter_code
_entity_poly.pdbx_strand_id
1 'polypeptide(L)' 'MVSFTCGTCNEVMKKNQVRKHLTRCRTRHVACLDCNVDFNIAQYDEHRKCITEEQKYQGSTYQPKVNKVCHCIFRNGS' A
#
# COMPACT_ATOMS: atom_id res chain seq x y z
N MET A 1 -10.69 -7.58 8.57
CA MET A 1 -9.58 -8.08 9.41
C MET A 1 -8.39 -8.27 8.48
N VAL A 2 -7.32 -7.50 8.65
CA VAL A 2 -6.19 -7.45 7.71
C VAL A 2 -5.38 -8.75 7.73
N SER A 3 -4.95 -9.18 6.55
CA SER A 3 -4.06 -10.34 6.37
C SER A 3 -2.64 -9.91 6.05
N PHE A 4 -1.66 -10.55 6.67
CA PHE A 4 -0.24 -10.30 6.44
C PHE A 4 0.42 -11.52 5.81
N THR A 5 1.46 -11.29 5.02
CA THR A 5 2.29 -12.32 4.40
C THR A 5 3.74 -12.08 4.76
N CYS A 6 4.46 -13.14 5.10
CA CYS A 6 5.91 -13.07 5.30
C CYS A 6 6.65 -13.10 3.95
N GLY A 7 7.50 -12.11 3.69
CA GLY A 7 8.30 -12.07 2.45
C GLY A 7 9.37 -13.16 2.34
N THR A 8 9.72 -13.83 3.44
CA THR A 8 10.72 -14.91 3.48
C THR A 8 10.07 -16.29 3.43
N CYS A 9 9.02 -16.46 4.23
CA CYS A 9 8.33 -17.74 4.44
C CYS A 9 7.10 -17.90 3.51
N ASN A 10 6.65 -16.84 2.83
CA ASN A 10 5.41 -16.78 2.02
C ASN A 10 4.16 -17.33 2.74
N GLU A 11 4.16 -17.32 4.07
CA GLU A 11 3.06 -17.81 4.90
C GLU A 11 2.09 -16.65 5.18
N VAL A 12 0.80 -16.89 4.96
CA VAL A 12 -0.27 -15.91 5.22
C VAL A 12 -0.75 -16.06 6.67
N MET A 13 -0.65 -14.98 7.42
CA MET A 13 -0.90 -14.93 8.85
C MET A 13 -1.82 -13.77 9.22
N LYS A 14 -2.71 -14.01 10.18
CA LYS A 14 -3.54 -12.98 10.82
C LYS A 14 -2.70 -12.20 11.84
N LYS A 15 -3.09 -10.97 12.20
CA LYS A 15 -2.36 -10.11 13.16
C LYS A 15 -1.95 -10.81 14.47
N ASN A 16 -2.83 -11.64 15.04
CA ASN A 16 -2.53 -12.41 16.26
C ASN A 16 -1.42 -13.47 16.05
N GLN A 17 -1.33 -13.99 14.83
CA GLN A 17 -0.35 -15.01 14.44
C GLN A 17 0.98 -14.40 13.99
N VAL A 18 1.01 -13.13 13.57
CA VAL A 18 2.25 -12.41 13.22
C VAL A 18 3.24 -12.45 14.37
N ARG A 19 2.84 -12.15 15.62
CA ARG A 19 3.75 -12.25 16.79
C ARG A 19 4.42 -13.61 16.90
N LYS A 20 3.64 -14.69 16.76
CA LYS A 20 4.17 -16.07 16.85
C LYS A 20 5.09 -16.38 15.67
N HIS A 21 4.74 -15.92 14.47
CA HIS A 21 5.54 -16.09 13.27
C HIS A 21 6.88 -15.36 13.36
N LEU A 22 6.89 -14.12 13.86
CA LEU A 22 8.11 -13.32 14.03
C LEU A 22 9.12 -14.02 14.95
N THR A 23 8.66 -14.63 16.04
CA THR A 23 9.52 -15.41 16.94
C THR A 23 10.06 -16.69 16.27
N ARG A 24 9.28 -17.32 15.38
CA ARG A 24 9.65 -18.58 14.72
C ARG A 24 10.52 -18.40 13.48
N CYS A 25 10.08 -17.58 12.52
CA CYS A 25 10.73 -17.36 11.22
C CYS A 25 11.87 -16.33 11.34
N ARG A 26 12.01 -15.59 12.46
CA ARG A 26 13.04 -14.54 12.72
C ARG A 26 13.11 -13.42 11.66
N THR A 27 12.16 -13.40 10.75
CA THR A 27 11.92 -12.33 9.78
C THR A 27 11.56 -11.04 10.50
N ARG A 28 11.94 -9.90 9.90
CA ARG A 28 11.58 -8.55 10.37
C ARG A 28 10.57 -7.85 9.47
N HIS A 29 10.21 -8.45 8.34
CA HIS A 29 9.41 -7.83 7.30
C HIS A 29 8.15 -8.65 7.01
N VAL A 30 7.00 -8.01 7.08
CA VAL A 30 5.70 -8.57 6.73
C VAL A 30 4.97 -7.63 5.78
N ALA A 31 4.38 -8.16 4.72
CA ALA A 31 3.60 -7.38 3.77
C ALA A 31 2.11 -7.52 4.10
N CYS A 32 1.36 -6.43 4.04
CA CYS A 32 -0.10 -6.53 4.08
C CYS A 32 -0.61 -6.91 2.69
N LEU A 33 -1.43 -7.96 2.57
CA LEU A 33 -1.97 -8.40 1.28
C LEU A 33 -3.01 -7.43 0.71
N ASP A 34 -3.74 -6.75 1.59
CA ASP A 34 -4.79 -5.80 1.20
C ASP A 34 -4.18 -4.48 0.69
N CYS A 35 -3.07 -4.03 1.29
CA CYS A 35 -2.41 -2.77 0.94
C CYS A 35 -1.16 -2.94 0.06
N ASN A 36 -0.61 -4.15 -0.06
CA ASN A 36 0.69 -4.45 -0.67
C ASN A 36 1.83 -3.53 -0.19
N VAL A 37 1.80 -3.15 1.09
CA VAL A 37 2.88 -2.38 1.75
C VAL A 37 3.66 -3.31 2.67
N ASP A 38 4.99 -3.20 2.61
CA ASP A 38 5.88 -3.87 3.56
C ASP A 38 5.95 -3.10 4.88
N PHE A 39 5.86 -3.84 5.98
CA PHE A 39 5.90 -3.32 7.33
C PHE A 39 6.97 -4.05 8.14
N ASN A 40 7.65 -3.27 8.99
CA ASN A 40 8.57 -3.80 9.99
C ASN A 40 7.82 -4.27 11.25
N ILE A 41 8.50 -5.07 12.08
CA ILE A 41 8.01 -5.54 13.39
C ILE A 41 7.48 -4.41 14.29
N ALA A 42 8.09 -3.22 14.22
CA ALA A 42 7.65 -2.09 15.04
C ALA A 42 6.34 -1.45 14.52
N GLN A 43 6.05 -1.58 13.22
CA GLN A 43 5.00 -0.81 12.54
C GLN A 43 3.74 -1.63 12.22
N TYR A 44 3.82 -2.98 12.24
CA TYR A 44 2.65 -3.82 11.96
C TYR A 44 1.55 -3.74 13.05
N ASP A 45 1.89 -3.38 14.30
CA ASP A 45 0.90 -3.24 15.37
C ASP A 45 0.04 -1.97 15.22
N GLU A 46 0.63 -0.91 14.69
CA GLU A 46 -0.07 0.34 14.37
C GLU A 46 -0.93 0.21 13.11
N HIS A 47 -0.57 -0.69 12.20
CA HIS A 47 -1.38 -1.01 11.03
C HIS A 47 -2.71 -1.67 11.46
N ARG A 48 -3.78 -0.87 11.49
CA ARG A 48 -5.14 -1.25 11.93
C ARG A 48 -6.21 -1.01 10.86
N LYS A 49 -5.94 -0.13 9.90
CA LYS A 49 -6.81 0.18 8.77
C LYS A 49 -5.94 0.18 7.53
N CYS A 50 -6.30 -0.65 6.55
CA CYS A 50 -5.67 -0.52 5.25
C CYS A 50 -6.08 0.83 4.67
N ILE A 51 -5.10 1.71 4.47
CA ILE A 51 -5.33 2.97 3.76
C ILE A 51 -5.60 2.60 2.31
N THR A 52 -6.88 2.68 1.94
CA THR A 52 -7.30 2.65 0.54
C THR A 52 -6.69 3.84 -0.18
N GLU A 53 -6.48 3.66 -1.48
CA GLU A 53 -5.59 4.43 -2.36
C GLU A 53 -5.70 5.97 -2.25
N GLU A 54 -6.84 6.49 -1.78
CA GLU A 54 -7.16 7.91 -1.66
C GLU A 54 -6.23 8.70 -0.73
N GLN A 55 -5.64 8.07 0.31
CA GLN A 55 -4.72 8.74 1.23
C GLN A 55 -3.25 8.69 0.81
N LYS A 56 -2.89 7.87 -0.21
CA LYS A 56 -1.52 7.81 -0.74
C LYS A 56 -1.23 8.97 -1.71
N TYR A 57 -2.27 9.50 -2.38
CA TYR A 57 -2.14 10.58 -3.37
C TYR A 57 -2.12 12.01 -2.80
N GLN A 58 -2.28 12.22 -1.49
CA GLN A 58 -2.30 13.56 -0.88
C GLN A 58 -0.94 14.00 -0.31
N GLY A 59 0.14 13.24 -0.56
CA GLY A 59 1.38 13.36 0.20
C GLY A 59 2.54 14.16 -0.41
N SER A 60 2.57 14.49 -1.71
CA SER A 60 3.64 15.33 -2.27
C SER A 60 3.31 15.89 -3.66
N THR A 61 3.07 17.20 -3.73
CA THR A 61 3.33 18.05 -4.90
C THR A 61 2.62 17.69 -6.21
N TYR A 62 1.32 17.98 -6.31
CA TYR A 62 0.74 18.29 -7.62
C TYR A 62 0.80 19.81 -7.81
N GLN A 63 1.76 20.26 -8.61
CA GLN A 63 1.76 21.63 -9.14
C GLN A 63 0.44 21.84 -9.89
N PRO A 64 -0.28 22.95 -9.70
CA PRO A 64 -1.40 23.30 -10.56
C PRO A 64 -0.84 23.51 -11.96
N LYS A 65 -0.89 22.48 -12.81
CA LYS A 65 -0.70 22.68 -14.24
C LYS A 65 -1.90 23.49 -14.71
N VAL A 66 -1.63 24.79 -14.79
CA VAL A 66 -2.36 25.85 -15.44
C VAL A 66 -3.48 25.35 -16.34
N ASN A 67 -4.65 25.90 -16.06
CA ASN A 67 -5.87 25.78 -16.83
C ASN A 67 -5.60 26.21 -18.29
N LYS A 68 -5.14 25.30 -19.15
CA LYS A 68 -5.17 25.54 -20.59
C LYS A 68 -6.57 25.16 -21.08
N VAL A 69 -7.47 26.12 -20.95
CA VAL A 69 -8.65 26.19 -21.80
C VAL A 69 -8.13 26.36 -23.24
N CYS A 70 -8.14 25.29 -24.01
CA CYS A 70 -8.16 25.31 -25.47
C CYS A 70 -9.10 24.17 -25.88
N HIS A 71 -10.40 24.40 -25.88
CA HIS A 71 -11.17 24.80 -27.06
C HIS A 71 -10.75 24.00 -28.31
N CYS A 72 -11.58 23.00 -28.60
CA CYS A 72 -11.80 22.32 -29.87
C CYS A 72 -11.25 23.02 -31.12
N ILE A 73 -10.49 22.28 -31.95
CA ILE A 73 -10.50 22.41 -33.42
C ILE A 73 -9.87 21.18 -34.10
N PHE A 74 -10.70 20.44 -34.85
CA PHE A 74 -10.48 19.71 -36.13
C PHE A 74 -9.27 18.74 -36.25
N ARG A 75 -9.38 17.54 -36.87
CA ARG A 75 -9.97 17.27 -38.20
C ARG A 75 -10.08 15.74 -38.44
N ASN A 76 -11.17 15.35 -39.10
CA ASN A 76 -11.50 14.01 -39.59
C ASN A 76 -10.37 13.35 -40.42
N GLY A 77 -10.23 12.03 -40.28
CA GLY A 77 -9.52 11.16 -41.20
C GLY A 77 -10.41 10.79 -42.39
N SER A 78 -9.88 10.99 -43.59
CA SER A 78 -10.29 10.38 -44.87
C SER A 78 -9.05 10.30 -45.74
#